data_AF-A0A7Y3MVV5-F1
#
_entry.id   AF-A0A7Y3MVV5-F1
#
_cell.length_a   1.000
_cell.length_b   1.000
_cell.length_c   1.000
_cell.angle_alpha   90.00
_cell.angle_beta   90.00
_cell.angle_gamma   90.00
#
_symmetry.space_group_name_H-M   'P 1'
#
loop_
_entity.id
_entity.type
_entity.pdbx_description
1 polymer ?
#
loop_
_entity_poly.entity_id
_entity_poly.type
_entity_poly.pdbx_seq_one_letter_code
_entity_poly.pdbx_strand_id
1 'polypeptide(L)'
;VLERTTRWVLRNSAADEPTSDLIARSLEGLEALRSRFADIVSGEDRDVFNSRVAEVRAQGVDADFARELIALRFLDQLLEILHLARSTKADPVEAAEIYYDLTAAMHVPWLVRCVERAGGSGRWEHRWALGLINELTRIRRDLTRAALQTGREASQATEALTSGRGAERFQALLEEIKGEERVSLAGLSVAVQELRQVADDTDRS
;
A
#
# COMPACT_ATOMS: atom_id res chain seq x y z
N VAL A 1 8.59 -1.01 -14.40
CA VAL A 1 9.03 -2.01 -13.40
C VAL A 1 10.50 -1.76 -13.06
N LEU A 2 11.43 -1.90 -14.01
CA LEU A 2 12.87 -1.71 -13.81
C LEU A 2 13.26 -0.38 -13.12
N GLU A 3 12.77 0.75 -13.64
CA GLU A 3 13.09 2.08 -13.08
C GLU A 3 12.65 2.26 -11.62
N ARG A 4 11.50 1.66 -11.25
CA ARG A 4 10.97 1.70 -9.88
C ARG A 4 11.80 0.82 -8.95
N THR A 5 12.18 -0.38 -9.40
CA THR A 5 13.07 -1.29 -8.66
C THR A 5 14.44 -0.66 -8.45
N THR A 6 15.05 -0.09 -9.49
CA THR A 6 16.33 0.62 -9.39
C THR A 6 16.25 1.81 -8.43
N ARG A 7 15.19 2.63 -8.52
CA ARG A 7 15.02 3.78 -7.63
C ARG A 7 14.75 3.37 -6.17
N TRP A 8 14.11 2.23 -5.95
CA TRP A 8 13.94 1.66 -4.60
C TRP A 8 15.29 1.20 -4.04
N VAL A 9 16.06 0.43 -4.82
CA VAL A 9 17.39 -0.06 -4.41
C VAL A 9 18.29 1.12 -4.05
N LEU A 10 18.39 2.12 -4.94
CA LEU A 10 19.23 3.31 -4.70
C LEU A 10 18.83 4.14 -3.48
N ARG A 11 17.54 4.15 -3.10
CA ARG A 11 17.07 4.89 -1.92
C ARG A 11 17.22 4.13 -0.61
N ASN A 12 17.35 2.81 -0.67
CA ASN A 12 17.35 1.93 0.50
C ASN A 12 18.66 1.15 0.70
N SER A 13 19.66 1.32 -0.16
CA SER A 13 21.03 0.87 0.10
C SER A 13 21.63 1.68 1.25
N ALA A 14 21.94 1.03 2.38
CA ALA A 14 22.84 1.61 3.38
C ALA A 14 24.24 1.74 2.76
N ALA A 15 24.99 2.79 3.14
CA ALA A 15 26.31 3.09 2.55
C ALA A 15 27.34 1.94 2.71
N ASP A 16 27.14 1.06 3.70
CA ASP A 16 28.09 0.01 4.08
C ASP A 16 27.63 -1.43 3.79
N GLU A 17 26.47 -1.64 3.14
CA GLU A 17 25.98 -2.98 2.78
C GLU A 17 26.35 -3.33 1.33
N PRO A 18 26.98 -4.50 1.06
CA PRO A 18 27.26 -4.91 -0.31
C PRO A 18 25.94 -5.06 -1.08
N THR A 19 25.80 -4.27 -2.15
CA THR A 19 24.60 -4.19 -2.99
C THR A 19 24.14 -5.57 -3.51
N SER A 20 25.06 -6.51 -3.73
CA SER A 20 24.75 -7.90 -4.14
C SER A 20 23.89 -8.63 -3.13
N ASP A 21 24.21 -8.48 -1.84
CA ASP A 21 23.57 -9.22 -0.76
C ASP A 21 22.20 -8.61 -0.43
N LEU A 22 22.12 -7.28 -0.55
CA LEU A 22 20.85 -6.53 -0.51
C LEU A 22 19.92 -7.03 -1.61
N ILE A 23 20.42 -7.21 -2.85
CA ILE A 23 19.64 -7.69 -3.98
C ILE A 23 19.22 -9.14 -3.77
N ALA A 24 20.13 -10.04 -3.42
CA ALA A 24 19.84 -11.47 -3.22
C ALA A 24 18.75 -11.69 -2.16
N ARG A 25 18.89 -11.09 -0.97
CA ARG A 25 17.87 -11.17 0.09
C ARG A 25 16.53 -10.56 -0.32
N SER A 26 16.56 -9.48 -1.12
CA SER A 26 15.33 -8.86 -1.61
C SER A 26 14.63 -9.73 -2.65
N LEU A 27 15.37 -10.50 -3.45
CA LEU A 27 14.81 -11.45 -4.41
C LEU A 27 14.16 -12.65 -3.72
N GLU A 28 14.81 -13.24 -2.70
CA GLU A 28 14.23 -14.34 -1.91
C GLU A 28 12.93 -13.91 -1.21
N GLY A 29 12.95 -12.77 -0.51
CA GLY A 29 11.76 -12.24 0.14
C GLY A 29 10.65 -11.89 -0.87
N LEU A 30 11.02 -11.39 -2.05
CA LEU A 30 10.05 -11.09 -3.11
C LEU A 30 9.42 -12.37 -3.67
N GLU A 31 10.17 -13.45 -3.82
CA GLU A 31 9.63 -14.74 -4.26
C GLU A 31 8.65 -15.33 -3.24
N ALA A 32 8.97 -15.24 -1.95
CA ALA A 32 8.07 -15.63 -0.87
C ALA A 32 6.75 -14.83 -0.90
N LEU A 33 6.82 -13.51 -1.10
CA LEU A 33 5.63 -12.67 -1.22
C LEU A 33 4.83 -12.95 -2.49
N ARG A 34 5.50 -13.17 -3.63
CA ARG A 34 4.82 -13.44 -4.91
C ARG A 34 4.08 -14.76 -4.91
N SER A 35 4.69 -15.82 -4.36
CA SER A 35 4.07 -17.15 -4.29
C SER A 35 2.82 -17.17 -3.41
N ARG A 36 2.78 -16.33 -2.36
CA ARG A 36 1.62 -16.17 -1.46
C ARG A 36 0.72 -14.99 -1.82
N PHE A 37 0.97 -14.30 -2.93
CA PHE A 37 0.35 -13.01 -3.22
C PHE A 37 -1.18 -13.02 -3.16
N ALA A 38 -1.79 -14.06 -3.73
CA ALA A 38 -3.25 -14.20 -3.77
C ALA A 38 -3.90 -14.37 -2.39
N ASP A 39 -3.14 -14.87 -1.41
CA ASP A 39 -3.61 -15.10 -0.04
C ASP A 39 -3.42 -13.85 0.84
N ILE A 40 -2.37 -13.06 0.59
CA ILE A 40 -2.03 -11.86 1.39
C ILE A 40 -2.75 -10.60 0.91
N VAL A 41 -3.03 -10.47 -0.38
CA VAL A 41 -3.66 -9.27 -0.92
C VAL A 41 -5.12 -9.22 -0.46
N SER A 42 -5.54 -8.10 0.12
CA SER A 42 -6.88 -7.95 0.69
C SER A 42 -7.59 -6.69 0.19
N GLY A 43 -8.87 -6.56 0.57
CA GLY A 43 -9.76 -5.48 0.15
C GLY A 43 -9.76 -5.24 -1.36
N GLU A 44 -9.65 -3.98 -1.74
CA GLU A 44 -9.79 -3.55 -3.12
C GLU A 44 -8.58 -3.88 -4.01
N ASP A 45 -7.37 -3.97 -3.45
CA ASP A 45 -6.21 -4.45 -4.20
C ASP A 45 -6.41 -5.91 -4.64
N ARG A 46 -7.08 -6.73 -3.81
CA ARG A 46 -7.46 -8.10 -4.18
C ARG A 46 -8.47 -8.13 -5.31
N ASP A 47 -9.44 -7.23 -5.30
CA ASP A 47 -10.44 -7.14 -6.38
C ASP A 47 -9.79 -6.73 -7.70
N VAL A 48 -8.86 -5.78 -7.65
CA VAL A 48 -8.04 -5.39 -8.81
C VAL A 48 -7.19 -6.58 -9.28
N PHE A 49 -6.51 -7.29 -8.37
CA PHE A 49 -5.72 -8.46 -8.70
C PHE A 49 -6.57 -9.53 -9.41
N ASN A 50 -7.69 -9.94 -8.81
CA ASN A 50 -8.58 -10.97 -9.34
C ASN A 50 -9.17 -10.59 -10.70
N SER A 51 -9.60 -9.34 -10.85
CA SER A 51 -10.11 -8.82 -12.12
C SER A 51 -9.07 -8.90 -13.24
N ARG A 52 -7.83 -8.46 -12.96
CA ARG A 52 -6.73 -8.53 -13.93
C ARG A 52 -6.31 -9.97 -14.25
N VAL A 53 -6.33 -10.87 -13.27
CA VAL A 53 -6.09 -12.30 -13.51
C VAL A 53 -7.16 -12.86 -14.46
N ALA A 54 -8.43 -12.53 -14.25
CA ALA A 54 -9.51 -12.96 -15.13
C ALA A 54 -9.36 -12.42 -16.57
N GLU A 55 -8.99 -11.14 -16.73
CA GLU A 55 -8.74 -10.52 -18.04
C GLU A 55 -7.62 -11.23 -18.82
N VAL A 56 -6.54 -11.62 -18.14
CA VAL A 56 -5.41 -12.33 -18.77
C VAL A 56 -5.78 -13.79 -19.08
N ARG A 57 -6.50 -14.47 -18.18
CA ARG A 57 -6.98 -15.84 -18.42
C ARG A 57 -7.96 -15.92 -19.59
N ALA A 58 -8.79 -14.90 -19.79
CA ALA A 58 -9.68 -14.81 -20.94
C ALA A 58 -8.92 -14.79 -22.29
N GLN A 59 -7.62 -14.49 -22.28
CA GLN A 59 -6.74 -14.52 -23.45
C GLN A 59 -6.06 -15.89 -23.65
N GLY A 60 -6.44 -16.92 -22.89
CA GLY A 60 -5.92 -18.28 -23.00
C GLY A 60 -4.65 -18.56 -22.19
N VAL A 61 -4.27 -17.64 -21.30
CA VAL A 61 -3.13 -17.81 -20.41
C VAL A 61 -3.48 -18.75 -19.25
N ASP A 62 -2.55 -19.63 -18.90
CA ASP A 62 -2.69 -20.54 -17.75
C ASP A 62 -2.97 -19.78 -16.44
N ALA A 63 -3.75 -20.39 -15.54
CA ALA A 63 -4.22 -19.74 -14.33
C ALA A 63 -3.09 -19.38 -13.36
N ASP A 64 -2.10 -20.26 -13.19
CA ASP A 64 -1.02 -20.04 -12.25
C ASP A 64 -0.06 -18.99 -12.81
N PHE A 65 0.27 -19.10 -14.11
CA PHE A 65 1.08 -18.08 -14.77
C PHE A 65 0.40 -16.71 -14.81
N ALA A 66 -0.93 -16.65 -15.00
CA ALA A 66 -1.67 -15.40 -14.95
C ALA A 66 -1.58 -14.74 -13.56
N ARG A 67 -1.69 -15.51 -12.47
CA ARG A 67 -1.51 -14.99 -11.10
C ARG A 67 -0.09 -14.45 -10.89
N GLU A 68 0.92 -15.22 -11.27
CA GLU A 68 2.32 -14.81 -11.14
C GLU A 68 2.64 -13.54 -11.94
N LEU A 69 2.08 -13.42 -13.15
CA LEU A 69 2.25 -12.27 -14.02
C LEU A 69 1.55 -11.03 -13.45
N ILE A 70 0.32 -11.16 -12.97
CA ILE A 70 -0.42 -10.02 -12.42
C ILE A 70 0.18 -9.57 -11.07
N ALA A 71 0.72 -10.48 -10.26
CA ALA A 71 1.43 -10.12 -9.02
C ALA A 71 2.59 -9.14 -9.28
N LEU A 72 3.25 -9.20 -10.44
CA LEU A 72 4.32 -8.25 -10.81
C LEU A 72 3.83 -6.79 -10.95
N ARG A 73 2.51 -6.57 -11.11
CA ARG A 73 1.93 -5.22 -11.16
C ARG A 73 1.92 -4.53 -9.80
N PHE A 74 2.04 -5.29 -8.72
CA PHE A 74 2.08 -4.83 -7.34
C PHE A 74 3.51 -4.76 -6.79
N LEU A 75 4.52 -4.90 -7.66
CA LEU A 75 5.92 -5.01 -7.24
C LEU A 75 6.40 -3.82 -6.41
N ASP A 76 5.91 -2.61 -6.68
CA ASP A 76 6.24 -1.43 -5.88
C ASP A 76 5.74 -1.54 -4.44
N GLN A 77 4.54 -2.09 -4.24
CA GLN A 77 4.00 -2.40 -2.92
C GLN A 77 4.79 -3.51 -2.23
N LEU A 78 5.11 -4.59 -2.95
CA LEU A 78 5.92 -5.71 -2.41
C LEU A 78 7.32 -5.26 -1.97
N LEU A 79 7.97 -4.40 -2.75
CA LEU A 79 9.28 -3.84 -2.37
C LEU A 79 9.18 -2.92 -1.15
N GLU A 80 8.10 -2.15 -1.03
CA GLU A 80 7.82 -1.35 0.17
C GLU A 80 7.63 -2.23 1.41
N ILE A 81 6.87 -3.31 1.29
CA ILE A 81 6.67 -4.30 2.37
C ILE A 81 8.00 -4.93 2.78
N LEU A 82 8.83 -5.37 1.83
CA LEU A 82 10.15 -5.94 2.14
C LEU A 82 11.08 -4.95 2.86
N HIS A 83 10.98 -3.67 2.52
CA HIS A 83 11.71 -2.63 3.24
C HIS A 83 11.22 -2.51 4.69
N LEU A 84 9.89 -2.46 4.87
CA LEU A 84 9.27 -2.36 6.20
C LEU A 84 9.62 -3.55 7.07
N ALA A 85 9.45 -4.78 6.57
CA ALA A 85 9.81 -6.03 7.24
C ALA A 85 11.27 -6.01 7.71
N ARG A 86 12.20 -5.57 6.85
CA ARG A 86 13.62 -5.46 7.21
C ARG A 86 13.88 -4.41 8.29
N SER A 87 13.28 -3.23 8.14
CA SER A 87 13.48 -2.11 9.08
C SER A 87 12.91 -2.40 10.47
N THR A 88 11.89 -3.25 10.55
CA THR A 88 11.20 -3.64 11.79
C THR A 88 11.60 -5.03 12.29
N LYS A 89 12.41 -5.76 11.50
CA LYS A 89 12.79 -7.17 11.74
C LYS A 89 11.60 -8.14 11.82
N ALA A 90 10.50 -7.81 11.13
CA ALA A 90 9.33 -8.66 11.01
C ALA A 90 9.47 -9.68 9.88
N ASP A 91 8.64 -10.71 9.90
CA ASP A 91 8.48 -11.62 8.76
C ASP A 91 7.90 -10.86 7.55
N PRO A 92 8.42 -11.06 6.32
CA PRO A 92 7.89 -10.38 5.14
C PRO A 92 6.40 -10.63 4.88
N VAL A 93 5.93 -11.86 5.12
CA VAL A 93 4.52 -12.21 4.85
C VAL A 93 3.62 -11.59 5.90
N GLU A 94 3.99 -11.64 7.17
CA GLU A 94 3.26 -10.93 8.24
C GLU A 94 3.20 -9.42 7.95
N ALA A 95 4.30 -8.82 7.50
CA ALA A 95 4.32 -7.42 7.09
C ALA A 95 3.42 -7.13 5.89
N ALA A 96 3.26 -8.08 4.97
CA ALA A 96 2.34 -7.95 3.84
C ALA A 96 0.88 -8.04 4.28
N GLU A 97 0.55 -9.00 5.15
CA GLU A 97 -0.79 -9.19 5.71
C GLU A 97 -1.22 -7.91 6.43
N ILE A 98 -0.38 -7.38 7.33
CA ILE A 98 -0.62 -6.11 8.02
C ILE A 98 -0.81 -4.96 7.02
N TYR A 99 0.06 -4.85 6.02
CA TYR A 99 0.00 -3.78 5.02
C TYR A 99 -1.31 -3.78 4.25
N TYR A 100 -1.73 -4.94 3.73
CA TYR A 100 -2.96 -5.03 2.95
C TYR A 100 -4.19 -4.87 3.82
N ASP A 101 -4.22 -5.46 5.02
CA ASP A 101 -5.36 -5.35 5.92
C ASP A 101 -5.58 -3.92 6.43
N LEU A 102 -4.51 -3.20 6.79
CA LEU A 102 -4.60 -1.79 7.17
C LEU A 102 -5.08 -0.91 6.02
N THR A 103 -4.53 -1.11 4.83
CA THR A 103 -4.86 -0.27 3.68
C THR A 103 -6.27 -0.54 3.16
N ALA A 104 -6.73 -1.79 3.25
CA ALA A 104 -8.11 -2.17 3.01
C ALA A 104 -9.05 -1.51 4.03
N ALA A 105 -8.75 -1.63 5.33
CA ALA A 105 -9.57 -1.06 6.40
C ALA A 105 -9.66 0.48 6.34
N MET A 106 -8.58 1.14 5.91
CA MET A 106 -8.51 2.59 5.75
C MET A 106 -8.89 3.09 4.34
N HIS A 107 -9.39 2.20 3.46
CA HIS A 107 -9.79 2.54 2.08
C HIS A 107 -8.72 3.31 1.28
N VAL A 108 -7.44 3.02 1.51
CA VAL A 108 -6.33 3.71 0.83
C VAL A 108 -6.33 3.49 -0.68
N PRO A 109 -6.54 2.27 -1.21
CA PRO A 109 -6.62 2.05 -2.66
C PRO A 109 -7.76 2.84 -3.31
N TRP A 110 -8.88 3.00 -2.60
CA TRP A 110 -10.01 3.80 -3.05
C TRP A 110 -9.66 5.27 -3.15
N LEU A 111 -9.03 5.84 -2.12
CA LEU A 111 -8.55 7.23 -2.12
C LEU A 111 -7.57 7.49 -3.26
N VAL A 112 -6.61 6.58 -3.50
CA VAL A 112 -5.65 6.70 -4.61
C VAL A 112 -6.39 6.82 -5.93
N ARG A 113 -7.37 5.95 -6.21
CA ARG A 113 -8.14 6.04 -7.47
C ARG A 113 -8.97 7.32 -7.57
N CYS A 114 -9.56 7.79 -6.47
CA CYS A 114 -10.30 9.05 -6.46
C CYS A 114 -9.37 10.22 -6.81
N VAL A 115 -8.17 10.26 -6.24
CA VAL A 115 -7.15 11.27 -6.53
C VAL A 115 -6.68 11.20 -7.99
N GLU A 116 -6.40 10.00 -8.50
CA GLU A 116 -6.02 9.80 -9.91
C GLU A 116 -7.10 10.30 -10.87
N ARG A 117 -8.37 10.01 -10.58
CA ARG A 117 -9.52 10.48 -11.39
C ARG A 117 -9.69 12.00 -11.32
N ALA A 118 -9.55 12.59 -10.13
CA ALA A 118 -9.69 14.03 -9.93
C ALA A 118 -8.53 14.85 -10.52
N GLY A 119 -7.34 14.24 -10.68
CA GLY A 119 -6.15 14.88 -11.24
C GLY A 119 -6.31 15.39 -12.68
N GLY A 120 -7.25 14.84 -13.46
CA GLY A 120 -7.57 15.32 -14.81
C GLY A 120 -6.36 15.45 -15.75
N SER A 121 -6.48 16.33 -16.76
CA SER A 121 -5.40 16.62 -17.74
C SER A 121 -4.69 17.96 -17.50
N GLY A 122 -5.12 18.71 -16.48
CA GLY A 122 -4.52 19.99 -16.13
C GLY A 122 -3.13 19.80 -15.51
N ARG A 123 -2.15 20.62 -15.91
CA ARG A 123 -0.75 20.45 -15.48
C ARG A 123 -0.61 20.56 -13.95
N TRP A 124 -1.36 21.44 -13.31
CA TRP A 124 -1.24 21.72 -11.88
C TRP A 124 -2.06 20.74 -11.04
N GLU A 125 -3.24 20.39 -11.52
CA GLU A 125 -4.12 19.37 -10.95
C GLU A 125 -3.42 18.01 -10.94
N HIS A 126 -2.75 17.65 -12.05
CA HIS A 126 -1.93 16.45 -12.11
C HIS A 126 -0.78 16.46 -11.09
N ARG A 127 -0.10 17.59 -10.91
CA ARG A 127 0.97 17.73 -9.90
C ARG A 127 0.43 17.63 -8.47
N TRP A 128 -0.73 18.21 -8.20
CA TRP A 128 -1.39 18.12 -6.90
C TRP A 128 -1.81 16.68 -6.60
N ALA A 129 -2.46 16.01 -7.56
CA ALA A 129 -2.81 14.60 -7.43
C ALA A 129 -1.59 13.72 -7.15
N LEU A 130 -0.48 13.94 -7.87
CA LEU A 130 0.77 13.24 -7.61
C LEU A 130 1.32 13.52 -6.19
N GLY A 131 1.18 14.75 -5.69
CA GLY A 131 1.51 15.11 -4.30
C GLY A 131 0.70 14.30 -3.29
N LEU A 132 -0.61 14.19 -3.49
CA LEU A 132 -1.50 13.43 -2.62
C LEU A 132 -1.21 11.92 -2.67
N ILE A 133 -0.93 11.35 -3.84
CA ILE A 133 -0.55 9.93 -3.99
C ILE A 133 0.76 9.63 -3.25
N ASN A 134 1.74 10.54 -3.34
CA ASN A 134 2.99 10.41 -2.59
C ASN A 134 2.76 10.50 -1.09
N GLU A 135 1.84 11.35 -0.63
CA GLU A 135 1.49 11.45 0.79
C GLU A 135 0.77 10.20 1.29
N LEU A 136 -0.21 9.68 0.55
CA LEU A 136 -0.87 8.40 0.85
C LEU A 136 0.14 7.24 0.95
N THR A 137 1.16 7.24 0.09
CA THR A 137 2.25 6.26 0.16
C THR A 137 3.04 6.37 1.46
N ARG A 138 3.33 7.59 1.94
CA ARG A 138 4.00 7.82 3.23
C ARG A 138 3.14 7.38 4.40
N ILE A 139 1.86 7.78 4.41
CA ILE A 139 0.93 7.43 5.48
C ILE A 139 0.80 5.91 5.62
N ARG A 140 0.61 5.20 4.50
CA ARG A 140 0.57 3.73 4.49
C ARG A 140 1.81 3.11 5.11
N ARG A 141 2.99 3.62 4.77
CA ARG A 141 4.25 3.17 5.35
C ARG A 141 4.33 3.39 6.84
N ASP A 142 3.92 4.57 7.30
CA ASP A 142 3.99 4.95 8.71
C ASP A 142 3.00 4.12 9.54
N LEU A 143 1.76 3.92 9.06
CA LEU A 143 0.78 3.04 9.68
C LEU A 143 1.27 1.59 9.77
N THR A 144 1.78 1.03 8.66
CA THR A 144 2.29 -0.34 8.63
C THR A 144 3.49 -0.51 9.56
N ARG A 145 4.40 0.48 9.61
CA ARG A 145 5.53 0.46 10.54
C ARG A 145 5.07 0.46 11.99
N ALA A 146 4.15 1.36 12.35
CA ALA A 146 3.63 1.45 13.71
C ALA A 146 2.96 0.14 14.13
N ALA A 147 2.17 -0.47 13.24
CA ALA A 147 1.55 -1.78 13.46
C ALA A 147 2.59 -2.87 13.76
N LEU A 148 3.62 -2.98 12.92
CA LEU A 148 4.70 -3.95 13.07
C LEU A 148 5.48 -3.77 14.37
N GLN A 149 5.67 -2.53 14.82
CA GLN A 149 6.38 -2.22 16.07
C GLN A 149 5.60 -2.64 17.32
N THR A 150 4.28 -2.87 17.23
CA THR A 150 3.51 -3.41 18.35
C THR A 150 3.86 -4.87 18.67
N GLY A 151 4.44 -5.61 17.72
CA GLY A 151 4.73 -7.04 17.85
C GLY A 151 3.50 -7.93 18.04
N ARG A 152 2.30 -7.41 17.72
CA ARG A 152 1.04 -8.15 17.76
C ARG A 152 0.81 -8.87 16.43
N GLU A 153 -0.01 -9.91 16.45
CA GLU A 153 -0.47 -10.56 15.22
C GLU A 153 -1.21 -9.57 14.30
N ALA A 154 -1.15 -9.85 13.00
CA ALA A 154 -1.61 -8.92 11.96
C ALA A 154 -3.02 -8.36 12.17
N SER A 155 -3.98 -9.22 12.52
CA SER A 155 -5.37 -8.82 12.78
C SER A 155 -5.50 -7.88 13.98
N GLN A 156 -4.78 -8.17 15.07
CA GLN A 156 -4.81 -7.37 16.30
C GLN A 156 -4.12 -6.02 16.13
N ALA A 157 -2.99 -5.99 15.40
CA ALA A 157 -2.29 -4.76 15.08
C ALA A 157 -3.16 -3.86 14.20
N THR A 158 -3.83 -4.44 13.21
CA THR A 158 -4.78 -3.74 12.33
C THR A 158 -5.95 -3.18 13.12
N GLU A 159 -6.61 -4.00 13.95
CA GLU A 159 -7.76 -3.61 14.75
C GLU A 159 -7.42 -2.46 15.72
N ALA A 160 -6.27 -2.53 16.39
CA ALA A 160 -5.83 -1.48 17.33
C ALA A 160 -5.68 -0.12 16.63
N LEU A 161 -5.19 -0.13 15.40
CA LEU A 161 -4.96 1.04 14.57
C LEU A 161 -6.24 1.60 13.93
N THR A 162 -7.23 0.75 13.67
CA THR A 162 -8.48 1.12 13.01
C THR A 162 -9.61 1.46 13.97
N SER A 163 -9.42 1.25 15.28
CA SER A 163 -10.47 1.43 16.31
C SER A 163 -10.28 2.68 17.18
N GLY A 164 -9.26 3.50 16.90
CA GLY A 164 -9.02 4.75 17.62
C GLY A 164 -9.97 5.87 17.19
N ARG A 165 -10.15 6.88 18.05
CA ARG A 165 -10.99 8.07 17.74
C ARG A 165 -10.59 8.78 16.44
N GLY A 166 -9.29 8.81 16.13
CA GLY A 166 -8.79 9.35 14.86
C GLY A 166 -9.31 8.55 13.66
N ALA A 167 -9.22 7.23 13.74
CA ALA A 167 -9.71 6.32 12.69
C ALA A 167 -11.24 6.43 12.52
N GLU A 168 -12.00 6.51 13.62
CA GLU A 168 -13.46 6.72 13.57
C GLU A 168 -13.84 8.02 12.85
N ARG A 169 -13.14 9.13 13.16
CA ARG A 169 -13.36 10.42 12.47
C ARG A 169 -13.04 10.33 10.98
N PHE A 170 -11.92 9.70 10.63
CA PHE A 170 -11.53 9.50 9.26
C PHE A 170 -12.54 8.64 8.49
N GLN A 171 -13.04 7.55 9.08
CA GLN A 171 -14.07 6.71 8.49
C GLN A 171 -15.38 7.48 8.28
N ALA A 172 -15.80 8.31 9.24
CA ALA A 172 -16.98 9.16 9.08
C ALA A 172 -16.82 10.16 7.92
N LEU A 173 -15.66 10.81 7.80
CA LEU A 173 -15.36 11.70 6.68
C LEU A 173 -15.35 10.94 5.35
N LEU A 174 -14.79 9.72 5.31
CA LEU A 174 -14.81 8.89 4.11
C LEU A 174 -16.22 8.57 3.64
N GLU A 175 -17.15 8.27 4.55
CA GLU A 175 -18.54 8.00 4.19
C GLU A 175 -19.25 9.24 3.65
N GLU A 176 -18.96 10.43 4.19
CA GLU A 176 -19.44 11.71 3.63
C GLU A 176 -18.94 11.88 2.19
N ILE A 177 -17.64 11.70 1.97
CA ILE A 177 -17.01 11.85 0.65
C ILE A 177 -17.53 10.81 -0.35
N LYS A 178 -17.74 9.56 0.07
CA LYS A 178 -18.33 8.51 -0.79
C LYS A 178 -19.78 8.80 -1.18
N GLY A 179 -20.50 9.58 -0.37
CA GLY A 179 -21.87 10.03 -0.66
C GLY A 179 -21.94 11.15 -1.71
N GLU A 180 -20.83 11.82 -2.00
CA GLU A 180 -20.77 12.86 -3.03
C GLU A 180 -20.64 12.28 -4.45
N GLU A 181 -21.39 12.84 -5.40
CA GLU A 181 -21.32 12.43 -6.81
C GLU A 181 -19.94 12.75 -7.43
N ARG A 182 -19.32 13.87 -7.01
CA ARG A 182 -18.01 14.31 -7.47
C ARG A 182 -17.25 15.05 -6.37
N VAL A 183 -16.10 14.49 -6.01
CA VAL A 183 -15.20 15.08 -5.01
C VAL A 183 -14.06 15.80 -5.70
N SER A 184 -13.80 17.04 -5.29
CA SER A 184 -12.66 17.82 -5.80
C SER A 184 -11.33 17.37 -5.17
N LEU A 185 -10.19 17.72 -5.81
CA LEU A 185 -8.86 17.52 -5.21
C LEU A 185 -8.72 18.19 -3.83
N ALA A 186 -9.44 19.29 -3.58
CA ALA A 186 -9.48 19.93 -2.27
C ALA A 186 -10.15 19.04 -1.22
N GLY A 187 -11.32 18.47 -1.52
CA GLY A 187 -12.00 17.52 -0.61
C GLY A 187 -11.17 16.27 -0.34
N LEU A 188 -10.53 15.73 -1.38
CA LEU A 188 -9.60 14.60 -1.22
C LEU A 188 -8.36 14.97 -0.38
N SER A 189 -7.89 16.21 -0.43
CA SER A 189 -6.79 16.67 0.42
C SER A 189 -7.18 16.66 1.90
N VAL A 190 -8.43 16.97 2.23
CA VAL A 190 -8.94 16.88 3.60
C VAL A 190 -8.93 15.42 4.08
N ALA A 191 -9.39 14.47 3.25
CA ALA A 191 -9.34 13.05 3.59
C ALA A 191 -7.90 12.55 3.82
N VAL A 192 -6.97 12.94 2.96
CA VAL A 192 -5.54 12.58 3.11
C VAL A 192 -4.96 13.19 4.38
N GLN A 193 -5.33 14.43 4.72
CA GLN A 193 -4.85 15.08 5.93
C GLN A 193 -5.42 14.42 7.20
N GLU A 194 -6.70 14.07 7.22
CA GLU A 194 -7.29 13.33 8.36
C GLU A 194 -6.63 11.95 8.52
N LEU A 195 -6.39 11.23 7.42
CA LEU A 195 -5.67 9.96 7.48
C LEU A 195 -4.23 10.12 7.99
N ARG A 196 -3.55 11.22 7.64
CA ARG A 196 -2.23 11.55 8.21
C ARG A 196 -2.30 11.74 9.72
N GLN A 197 -3.33 12.40 10.24
CA GLN A 197 -3.50 12.54 11.70
C GLN A 197 -3.67 11.19 12.39
N VAL A 198 -4.37 10.23 11.77
CA VAL A 198 -4.47 8.85 12.30
C VAL A 198 -3.08 8.22 12.44
N ALA A 199 -2.23 8.37 11.43
CA ALA A 199 -0.87 7.84 11.46
C ALA A 199 -0.01 8.51 12.55
N ASP A 200 -0.11 9.84 12.67
CA ASP A 200 0.68 10.62 13.65
C ASP A 200 0.25 10.35 15.10
N ASP A 201 -1.05 10.13 15.35
CA ASP A 201 -1.57 9.76 16.67
C ASP A 201 -1.10 8.37 17.11
N THR A 202 -0.87 7.48 16.16
CA THR A 202 -0.37 6.12 16.43
C THR A 202 1.10 6.13 16.85
N ASP A 203 1.94 6.94 16.22
CA ASP A 203 3.38 7.03 16.54
C ASP A 203 3.65 7.58 17.95
N ARG A 204 2.65 8.22 18.58
CA ARG A 204 2.75 8.83 19.91
C ARG A 204 2.23 7.96 21.06
N SER A 205 1.58 6.84 20.78
CA SER A 205 0.92 5.96 21.76
C SER A 205 1.77 4.74 22.09
#